data_AF-A0A168DMQ5-F1
#
_entry.id   AF-A0A168DMQ5-F1
#
_cell.length_a   1.000
_cell.length_b   1.000
_cell.length_c   1.000
_cell.angle_alpha   90.00
_cell.angle_beta   90.00
_cell.angle_gamma   90.00
#
_symmetry.space_group_name_H-M   'P 1'
#
loop_
_entity.id
_entity.type
_entity.pdbx_description
1 polymer ?
#
loop_
_entity_poly.entity_id
_entity_poly.type
_entity_poly.pdbx_seq_one_letter_code
_entity_poly.pdbx_strand_id
1 'polypeptide(L)'
;MAMTSTRRGGKPQIVHIKQTFSDGRYKFSAPTARESPYHLEACQQLARLWMNTRGCCISEEDLRWRLDCLPKGYVVLASMFKGRHAWNIAGHPSGRVFSSSDAFFPHFLWLMNEARGKCLCDLCNWKARAKLRRKARRERDQRWIQSPAASQNHDDDSIARLTRRAIE
;
A
#
# COMPACT_ATOMS: atom_id res chain seq x y z
N MET A 1 -30.73 -25.00 28.20
CA MET A 1 -29.60 -25.73 27.59
C MET A 1 -28.64 -24.70 27.03
N ALA A 2 -27.48 -24.50 27.66
CA ALA A 2 -26.49 -23.52 27.25
C ALA A 2 -25.61 -24.11 26.14
N MET A 3 -25.62 -23.51 24.94
CA MET A 3 -24.68 -23.84 23.87
C MET A 3 -23.38 -23.06 24.07
N THR A 4 -22.47 -23.60 24.87
CA THR A 4 -21.08 -23.13 24.89
C THR A 4 -20.37 -23.67 23.64
N SER A 5 -20.42 -22.90 22.55
CA SER A 5 -19.56 -23.11 21.38
C SER A 5 -18.11 -22.77 21.77
N THR A 6 -17.40 -23.76 22.29
CA THR A 6 -15.94 -23.72 22.43
C THR A 6 -15.32 -23.61 21.03
N ARG A 7 -14.93 -22.38 20.65
CA ARG A 7 -14.12 -22.10 19.47
C ARG A 7 -12.82 -22.90 19.57
N ARG A 8 -12.74 -24.03 18.85
CA ARG A 8 -11.48 -24.77 18.68
C ARG A 8 -10.51 -23.91 17.85
N GLY A 9 -9.46 -23.41 18.51
CA GLY A 9 -8.27 -22.85 17.87
C GLY A 9 -7.53 -23.95 17.12
N GLY A 10 -7.92 -24.20 15.88
CA GLY A 10 -7.31 -25.16 14.98
C GLY A 10 -6.10 -24.55 14.28
N LYS A 11 -5.11 -25.41 13.95
CA LYS A 11 -3.89 -25.02 13.26
C LYS A 11 -4.21 -24.38 11.89
N PRO A 12 -3.46 -23.36 11.44
CA PRO A 12 -3.68 -22.75 10.14
C PRO A 12 -3.43 -23.75 9.01
N GLN A 13 -4.25 -23.69 7.97
CA GLN A 13 -4.05 -24.45 6.74
C GLN A 13 -2.92 -23.81 5.93
N ILE A 14 -1.87 -24.59 5.70
CA ILE A 14 -0.67 -24.10 5.01
C ILE A 14 -0.88 -24.18 3.51
N VAL A 15 -0.62 -23.06 2.84
CA VAL A 15 -0.64 -22.93 1.39
C VAL A 15 0.79 -22.90 0.89
N HIS A 16 1.16 -23.91 0.12
CA HIS A 16 2.47 -23.96 -0.51
C HIS A 16 2.46 -23.13 -1.79
N ILE A 17 3.42 -22.20 -1.92
CA ILE A 17 3.62 -21.43 -3.15
C ILE A 17 4.73 -22.04 -4.00
N LYS A 18 4.56 -21.97 -5.33
CA LYS A 18 5.64 -22.33 -6.26
C LYS A 18 6.74 -21.27 -6.16
N GLN A 19 7.93 -21.68 -5.73
CA GLN A 19 9.10 -20.80 -5.59
C GLN A 19 9.84 -20.55 -6.92
N THR A 20 9.34 -21.11 -8.03
CA THR A 20 9.97 -21.05 -9.36
C THR A 20 10.00 -19.64 -9.94
N PHE A 21 9.01 -18.81 -9.60
CA PHE A 21 8.90 -17.44 -10.08
C PHE A 21 9.08 -16.49 -8.92
N SER A 22 10.32 -16.02 -8.75
CA SER A 22 10.63 -14.94 -7.83
C SER A 22 11.70 -14.02 -8.42
N ASP A 23 11.47 -12.72 -8.32
CA ASP A 23 12.42 -11.66 -8.67
C ASP A 23 13.11 -11.08 -7.43
N GLY A 24 12.91 -11.69 -6.27
CA GLY A 24 13.47 -11.25 -4.99
C GLY A 24 15.00 -11.23 -5.00
N ARG A 25 15.59 -10.08 -4.72
CA ARG A 25 17.06 -9.88 -4.71
C ARG A 25 17.67 -9.82 -3.31
N TYR A 26 16.87 -10.02 -2.25
CA TYR A 26 17.41 -9.94 -0.90
C TYR A 26 18.29 -11.14 -0.59
N LYS A 27 19.58 -10.90 -0.32
CA LYS A 27 20.58 -11.96 -0.13
C LYS A 27 20.60 -12.57 1.27
N PHE A 28 19.95 -11.94 2.25
CA PHE A 28 19.94 -12.39 3.65
C PHE A 28 18.54 -12.85 4.06
N SER A 29 18.22 -14.13 3.89
CA SER A 29 17.13 -14.75 4.66
C SER A 29 17.73 -15.66 5.71
N ALA A 30 18.19 -15.11 6.83
CA ALA A 30 18.51 -15.93 7.99
C ALA A 30 17.27 -16.74 8.39
N PRO A 31 17.39 -18.01 8.79
CA PRO A 31 16.25 -18.84 9.21
C PRO A 31 15.37 -18.15 10.28
N THR A 32 15.99 -17.44 11.21
CA THR A 32 15.33 -16.65 12.26
C THR A 32 14.40 -15.57 11.73
N ALA A 33 14.65 -15.02 10.54
CA ALA A 33 13.78 -14.03 9.92
C ALA A 33 12.46 -14.65 9.40
N ARG A 34 12.43 -15.97 9.15
CA ARG A 34 11.22 -16.69 8.69
C ARG A 34 10.29 -17.08 9.84
N GLU A 35 10.82 -17.18 11.05
CA GLU A 35 10.04 -17.50 12.25
C GLU A 35 9.59 -16.25 13.01
N SER A 36 10.01 -15.07 12.55
CA SER A 36 9.57 -13.79 13.11
C SER A 36 8.04 -13.65 13.07
N PRO A 37 7.41 -13.09 14.13
CA PRO A 37 5.97 -12.87 14.15
C PRO A 37 5.49 -12.02 12.96
N TYR A 38 6.30 -11.05 12.51
CA TYR A 38 5.99 -10.23 11.35
C TYR A 38 6.03 -11.02 10.03
N HIS A 39 6.92 -12.01 9.92
CA HIS A 39 6.95 -12.89 8.75
C HIS A 39 5.71 -13.76 8.68
N LEU A 40 5.32 -14.34 9.83
CA LEU A 40 4.12 -15.16 9.94
C LEU A 40 2.86 -14.34 9.64
N GLU A 41 2.79 -13.11 10.15
CA GLU A 41 1.70 -12.18 9.89
C GLU A 41 1.61 -11.83 8.39
N ALA A 42 2.74 -11.50 7.75
CA ALA A 42 2.78 -11.21 6.32
C ALA A 42 2.32 -12.43 5.48
N CYS A 43 2.79 -13.63 5.81
CA CYS A 43 2.38 -14.86 5.14
C CYS A 43 0.88 -15.15 5.33
N GLN A 44 0.32 -14.85 6.49
CA GLN A 44 -1.10 -15.04 6.76
C GLN A 44 -1.97 -14.03 6.00
N GLN A 45 -1.58 -12.75 5.99
CA GLN A 45 -2.27 -11.71 5.24
C GLN A 45 -2.26 -11.98 3.74
N LEU A 46 -1.09 -12.36 3.17
CA LEU A 46 -0.99 -12.70 1.75
C LEU A 46 -1.83 -13.92 1.38
N ALA A 47 -1.83 -14.97 2.22
CA ALA A 47 -2.66 -16.14 1.99
C ALA A 47 -4.15 -15.78 1.94
N ARG A 48 -4.62 -14.95 2.87
CA ARG A 48 -6.00 -14.46 2.89
C ARG A 48 -6.36 -13.70 1.63
N LEU A 49 -5.54 -12.73 1.24
CA LEU A 49 -5.75 -11.95 0.01
C LEU A 49 -5.78 -12.86 -1.22
N TRP A 50 -4.90 -13.85 -1.28
CA TRP A 50 -4.80 -14.76 -2.42
C TRP A 50 -5.98 -15.71 -2.53
N MET A 51 -6.39 -16.33 -1.42
CA MET A 51 -7.55 -17.23 -1.39
C MET A 51 -8.85 -16.48 -1.66
N ASN A 52 -8.98 -15.25 -1.16
CA ASN A 52 -10.12 -14.39 -1.48
C ASN A 52 -10.20 -14.10 -2.99
N THR A 53 -9.07 -13.78 -3.62
CA THR A 53 -9.01 -13.53 -5.08
C THR A 53 -9.42 -14.75 -5.92
N ARG A 54 -9.27 -15.97 -5.37
CA ARG A 54 -9.65 -17.23 -6.04
C ARG A 54 -11.08 -17.67 -5.74
N GLY A 55 -11.81 -16.94 -4.89
CA GLY A 55 -13.13 -17.37 -4.41
C GLY A 55 -13.08 -18.57 -3.47
N CYS A 56 -11.92 -18.89 -2.89
CA CYS A 56 -11.75 -20.04 -2.00
C CYS A 56 -12.10 -19.74 -0.53
N CYS A 57 -12.45 -18.50 -0.19
CA CYS A 57 -12.88 -18.12 1.15
C CYS A 57 -14.40 -17.90 1.18
N ILE A 58 -15.13 -18.82 1.81
CA ILE A 58 -16.59 -18.80 1.89
C ILE A 58 -17.07 -18.32 3.28
N SER A 59 -16.26 -18.49 4.34
CA SER A 59 -16.56 -18.03 5.70
C SER A 59 -15.34 -17.48 6.48
N GLU A 60 -15.57 -16.76 7.58
CA GLU A 60 -14.50 -16.28 8.48
C GLU A 60 -13.71 -17.42 9.17
N GLU A 61 -14.35 -18.58 9.37
CA GLU A 61 -13.69 -19.77 9.93
C GLU A 61 -12.74 -20.42 8.91
N ASP A 62 -12.99 -20.20 7.62
CA ASP A 62 -12.09 -20.58 6.51
C ASP A 62 -10.91 -19.62 6.35
N LEU A 63 -10.81 -18.51 7.09
CA LEU A 63 -9.71 -17.53 6.96
C LEU A 63 -8.41 -17.93 7.69
N ARG A 64 -8.26 -19.21 8.00
CA ARG A 64 -7.08 -19.79 8.67
C ARG A 64 -5.99 -20.19 7.70
N TRP A 65 -5.90 -19.55 6.54
CA TRP A 65 -4.83 -19.78 5.58
C TRP A 65 -3.54 -19.06 5.96
N ARG A 66 -2.40 -19.71 5.73
CA ARG A 66 -1.08 -19.09 5.85
C ARG A 66 -0.17 -19.63 4.74
N LEU A 67 0.60 -18.75 4.10
CA LEU A 67 1.63 -19.21 3.18
C LEU A 67 2.70 -19.97 3.96
N ASP A 68 3.30 -20.99 3.35
CA ASP A 68 4.44 -21.68 3.93
C ASP A 68 5.65 -20.75 4.09
N CYS A 69 5.87 -19.86 3.12
CA CYS A 69 6.88 -18.81 3.15
C CYS A 69 6.58 -17.71 2.14
N LEU A 70 7.32 -16.60 2.23
CA LEU A 70 7.35 -15.58 1.19
C LEU A 70 8.08 -16.09 -0.08
N PRO A 71 7.84 -15.48 -1.26
CA PRO A 71 8.62 -15.78 -2.45
C PRO A 71 10.13 -15.59 -2.22
N LYS A 72 10.94 -16.45 -2.83
CA LYS A 72 12.39 -16.50 -2.63
C LYS A 72 13.05 -15.12 -2.81
N GLY A 73 13.89 -14.71 -1.87
CA GLY A 73 14.57 -13.41 -1.94
C GLY A 73 13.69 -12.22 -1.53
N TYR A 74 12.50 -12.47 -0.98
CA TYR A 74 11.73 -11.52 -0.19
C TYR A 74 11.86 -11.81 1.31
N VAL A 75 11.88 -10.76 2.12
CA VAL A 75 12.00 -10.85 3.58
C VAL A 75 11.17 -9.76 4.25
N VAL A 76 10.71 -10.02 5.48
CA VAL A 76 10.09 -9.00 6.32
C VAL A 76 11.17 -8.34 7.18
N LEU A 77 11.27 -7.03 7.11
CA LEU A 77 12.15 -6.21 7.93
C LEU A 77 11.29 -5.51 8.98
N ALA A 78 11.52 -5.83 10.25
CA ALA A 78 10.95 -5.07 11.35
C ALA A 78 11.58 -3.66 11.40
N SER A 79 10.77 -2.67 11.72
CA SER A 79 11.18 -1.27 11.86
C SER A 79 10.39 -0.61 12.98
N MET A 80 10.89 0.52 13.48
CA MET A 80 10.11 1.39 14.36
C MET A 80 9.80 2.68 13.60
N PHE A 81 8.51 3.01 13.51
CA PHE A 81 8.06 4.26 12.92
C PHE A 81 7.25 5.04 13.94
N LYS A 82 7.74 6.24 14.31
CA LYS A 82 7.11 7.12 15.31
C LYS A 82 6.77 6.40 16.63
N GLY A 83 7.70 5.58 17.13
CA GLY A 83 7.54 4.83 18.38
C GLY A 83 6.57 3.64 18.30
N ARG A 84 6.09 3.28 17.11
CA ARG A 84 5.26 2.10 16.88
C ARG A 84 6.02 1.05 16.09
N HIS A 85 5.82 -0.21 16.45
CA HIS A 85 6.29 -1.34 15.65
C HIS A 85 5.66 -1.29 14.26
N ALA A 86 6.50 -1.32 13.24
CA ALA A 86 6.13 -1.39 11.85
C ALA A 86 6.97 -2.48 11.18
N TRP A 87 6.55 -2.95 10.02
CA TRP A 87 7.35 -3.88 9.24
C TRP A 87 7.15 -3.62 7.76
N ASN A 88 8.18 -3.95 6.98
CA ASN A 88 8.20 -3.76 5.54
C ASN A 88 8.64 -5.05 4.85
N ILE A 89 8.18 -5.27 3.63
CA ILE A 89 8.64 -6.39 2.79
C ILE A 89 9.73 -5.87 1.86
N ALA A 90 10.94 -6.37 2.04
CA ALA A 90 12.09 -6.08 1.18
C ALA A 90 12.34 -7.22 0.19
N GLY A 91 12.99 -6.90 -0.94
CA GLY A 91 13.35 -7.88 -1.97
C GLY A 91 13.06 -7.43 -3.39
N HIS A 92 12.23 -6.41 -3.59
CA HIS A 92 11.85 -5.95 -4.92
C HIS A 92 13.08 -5.52 -5.75
N PRO A 93 13.16 -5.83 -7.07
CA PRO A 93 14.30 -5.49 -7.92
C PRO A 93 14.68 -4.02 -7.99
N SER A 94 13.73 -3.11 -7.71
CA SER A 94 13.99 -1.67 -7.65
C SER A 94 14.79 -1.23 -6.41
N GLY A 95 15.06 -2.14 -5.47
CA GLY A 95 15.70 -1.84 -4.18
C GLY A 95 14.79 -1.16 -3.16
N ARG A 96 13.54 -0.86 -3.51
CA ARG A 96 12.54 -0.28 -2.60
C ARG A 96 11.81 -1.37 -1.81
N VAL A 97 11.21 -0.98 -0.70
CA VAL A 97 10.43 -1.86 0.17
C VAL A 97 8.93 -1.59 0.05
N PHE A 98 8.11 -2.61 0.28
CA PHE A 98 6.67 -2.47 0.42
C PHE A 98 6.32 -2.25 1.89
N SER A 99 5.39 -1.34 2.17
CA SER A 99 5.01 -0.97 3.54
C SER A 99 4.05 -1.93 4.23
N SER A 100 3.46 -2.88 3.50
CA SER A 100 2.51 -3.86 4.02
C SER A 100 2.32 -5.03 3.03
N SER A 101 1.64 -6.09 3.47
CA SER A 101 1.20 -7.19 2.59
C SER A 101 0.30 -6.69 1.46
N ASP A 102 -0.63 -5.78 1.74
CA ASP A 102 -1.53 -5.23 0.72
C ASP A 102 -0.77 -4.50 -0.39
N ALA A 103 0.26 -3.73 -0.02
CA ALA A 103 1.10 -3.03 -0.99
C ALA A 103 1.93 -4.01 -1.85
N PHE A 104 2.35 -5.13 -1.25
CA PHE A 104 3.08 -6.19 -1.95
C PHE A 104 2.17 -7.09 -2.80
N PHE A 105 0.89 -7.23 -2.43
CA PHE A 105 -0.01 -8.23 -2.99
C PHE A 105 -0.16 -8.19 -4.53
N PRO A 106 -0.25 -7.03 -5.21
CA PRO A 106 -0.27 -6.98 -6.67
C PRO A 106 1.01 -7.54 -7.31
N HIS A 107 2.15 -7.38 -6.64
CA HIS A 107 3.43 -7.96 -7.09
C HIS A 107 3.45 -9.46 -6.85
N PHE A 108 2.99 -9.89 -5.67
CA PHE A 108 2.82 -11.30 -5.33
C PHE A 108 1.93 -12.03 -6.35
N LEU A 109 0.76 -11.47 -6.70
CA LEU A 109 -0.12 -12.06 -7.71
C LEU A 109 0.55 -12.19 -9.07
N TRP A 110 1.31 -11.18 -9.49
CA TRP A 110 2.07 -11.24 -10.74
C TRP A 110 3.12 -12.37 -10.71
N LEU A 111 3.82 -12.56 -9.59
CA LEU A 111 4.74 -13.70 -9.41
C LEU A 111 4.00 -15.05 -9.44
N MET A 112 2.85 -15.15 -8.77
CA MET A 112 2.03 -16.36 -8.76
C MET A 112 1.41 -16.67 -10.14
N ASN A 113 1.31 -15.68 -11.01
CA ASN A 113 0.93 -15.81 -12.42
C ASN A 113 2.16 -15.93 -13.35
N GLU A 114 3.23 -16.56 -12.85
CA GLU A 114 4.45 -16.84 -13.61
C GLU A 114 5.15 -15.60 -14.19
N ALA A 115 5.02 -14.45 -13.50
CA ALA A 115 5.54 -13.17 -13.97
C ALA A 115 5.01 -12.75 -15.37
N ARG A 116 3.84 -13.26 -15.78
CA ARG A 116 3.25 -12.96 -17.10
C ARG A 116 2.53 -11.62 -17.11
N GLY A 117 2.69 -10.90 -18.21
CA GLY A 117 2.06 -9.60 -18.42
C GLY A 117 2.70 -8.48 -17.59
N LYS A 118 1.98 -7.35 -17.48
CA LYS A 118 2.46 -6.16 -16.79
C LYS A 118 2.14 -6.22 -15.29
N CYS A 119 3.17 -6.09 -14.45
CA CYS A 119 2.97 -5.97 -13.00
C CYS A 119 2.27 -4.63 -12.66
N LEU A 120 1.28 -4.68 -11.77
CA LEU A 120 0.46 -3.53 -11.35
C LEU A 120 0.88 -2.94 -10.00
N CYS A 121 1.92 -3.46 -9.35
CA CYS A 121 2.37 -2.95 -8.07
C CYS A 121 2.92 -1.51 -8.18
N ASP A 122 2.88 -0.79 -7.07
CA ASP A 122 3.33 0.60 -7.02
C ASP A 122 4.83 0.77 -7.27
N LEU A 123 5.63 -0.23 -6.88
CA LEU A 123 7.08 -0.19 -7.08
C LEU A 123 7.48 -0.43 -8.53
N CYS A 124 6.73 -1.23 -9.29
CA CYS A 124 6.94 -1.41 -10.74
C CYS A 124 6.47 -0.17 -11.52
N ASN A 125 5.34 0.43 -11.12
CA ASN A 125 4.71 1.54 -11.86
C ASN A 125 5.06 2.93 -11.33
N TRP A 126 6.06 3.04 -10.44
CA TRP A 126 6.35 4.27 -9.71
C TRP A 126 6.60 5.48 -10.63
N LYS A 127 7.30 5.28 -11.76
CA LYS A 127 7.59 6.36 -12.73
C LYS A 127 6.31 6.88 -13.38
N ALA A 128 5.43 5.97 -13.82
CA ALA A 128 4.16 6.33 -14.43
C ALA A 128 3.26 7.07 -13.43
N ARG A 129 3.15 6.57 -12.19
CA ARG A 129 2.40 7.23 -11.13
C ARG A 129 2.99 8.61 -10.76
N ALA A 130 4.32 8.74 -10.73
CA ALA A 130 4.97 10.03 -10.46
C ALA A 130 4.66 11.07 -11.56
N LYS A 131 4.62 10.65 -12.83
CA LYS A 131 4.23 11.52 -13.95
C LYS A 131 2.77 11.99 -13.80
N LEU A 132 1.84 11.08 -13.50
CA LEU A 132 0.43 11.42 -13.28
C LEU A 132 0.25 12.39 -12.10
N ARG A 133 0.93 12.14 -10.98
CA ARG A 133 0.90 13.05 -9.81
C ARG A 133 1.43 14.45 -10.15
N ARG A 134 2.51 14.54 -10.93
CA ARG A 134 3.04 15.83 -11.39
C ARG A 134 2.05 16.57 -12.30
N LYS A 135 1.37 15.85 -13.21
CA LYS A 135 0.33 16.42 -14.08
C LYS A 135 -0.85 16.96 -13.25
N ALA A 136 -1.38 16.15 -12.34
CA ALA A 136 -2.50 16.54 -11.48
C ALA A 136 -2.16 17.74 -10.57
N ARG A 137 -0.92 17.84 -10.10
CA ARG A 137 -0.45 19.03 -9.36
C ARG A 137 -0.47 20.27 -10.23
N ARG A 138 0.09 20.19 -11.45
CA ARG A 138 0.07 21.31 -12.41
C ARG A 138 -1.35 21.77 -12.75
N GLU A 139 -2.26 20.84 -12.98
CA GLU A 139 -3.66 21.15 -13.28
C GLU A 139 -4.36 21.82 -12.09
N ARG A 140 -4.08 21.38 -10.86
CA ARG A 140 -4.57 22.03 -9.63
C ARG A 140 -4.01 23.44 -9.47
N ASP A 141 -2.70 23.61 -9.65
CA ASP A 141 -2.03 24.90 -9.54
C ASP A 141 -2.59 25.88 -10.60
N GLN A 142 -2.82 25.43 -11.84
CA GLN A 142 -3.47 26.21 -12.89
C GLN A 142 -4.91 26.62 -12.53
N ARG A 143 -5.69 25.70 -11.95
CA ARG A 143 -7.06 25.99 -11.50
C ARG A 143 -7.10 27.03 -10.37
N TRP A 144 -6.09 27.02 -9.49
CA TRP A 144 -5.97 28.02 -8.42
C TRP A 144 -5.66 29.42 -8.98
N ILE A 145 -4.76 29.49 -9.97
CA ILE A 145 -4.44 30.76 -10.68
C ILE A 145 -5.66 31.33 -11.42
N GLN A 146 -6.52 30.47 -11.98
CA GLN A 146 -7.72 30.90 -12.73
C GLN A 146 -8.98 31.09 -11.85
N SER A 147 -8.87 30.98 -10.53
CA SER A 147 -10.03 31.17 -9.64
C SER A 147 -10.26 32.66 -9.35
N PRO A 148 -11.49 33.20 -9.53
CA PRO A 148 -11.79 34.63 -9.34
C PRO A 148 -11.70 35.10 -7.87
N ALA A 149 -11.48 34.18 -6.91
CA ALA A 149 -11.32 34.50 -5.49
C ALA A 149 -9.98 35.20 -5.14
N ALA A 150 -9.05 35.33 -6.10
CA ALA A 150 -7.79 36.08 -5.91
C ALA A 150 -7.88 37.57 -6.29
N SER A 151 -9.04 38.06 -6.74
CA SER A 151 -9.24 39.43 -7.24
C SER A 151 -10.32 40.21 -6.47
N GLN A 152 -10.36 40.07 -5.15
CA GLN A 152 -11.13 40.98 -4.29
C GLN A 152 -10.27 41.32 -3.09
N ASN A 153 -9.55 42.45 -3.16
CA ASN A 153 -9.08 43.28 -2.04
C ASN A 153 -8.05 44.29 -2.58
N HIS A 154 -8.51 45.29 -3.33
CA HIS A 154 -7.88 46.61 -3.40
C HIS A 154 -8.77 47.48 -4.30
N ASP A 155 -9.80 48.07 -3.72
CA ASP A 155 -10.37 49.29 -4.28
C ASP A 155 -10.40 50.35 -3.19
N ASP A 156 -9.45 51.26 -3.39
CA ASP A 156 -9.08 52.43 -2.63
C ASP A 156 -10.08 53.55 -2.94
N ASP A 157 -11.29 53.50 -2.37
CA ASP A 157 -12.32 54.54 -2.57
C ASP A 157 -12.15 55.72 -1.58
N SER A 158 -10.90 56.07 -1.29
CA SER A 158 -10.48 57.19 -0.43
C SER A 158 -10.47 58.54 -1.17
N ILE A 159 -10.72 58.58 -2.48
CA ILE A 159 -10.52 59.79 -3.31
C ILE A 159 -11.81 60.40 -3.89
N ALA A 160 -12.96 59.71 -3.85
CA ALA A 160 -14.20 60.22 -4.48
C ALA A 160 -15.16 61.01 -3.56
N ARG A 161 -14.90 61.09 -2.24
CA ARG A 161 -15.79 61.79 -1.28
C ARG A 161 -15.29 63.15 -0.79
N LEU A 162 -14.06 63.56 -1.11
CA LEU A 162 -13.49 64.84 -0.68
C LEU A 162 -13.65 65.98 -1.72
N THR A 163 -14.23 65.72 -2.89
CA THR A 163 -14.36 66.71 -3.98
C THR A 163 -15.81 67.13 -4.26
N ARG A 164 -16.71 67.06 -3.26
CA ARG A 164 -18.13 67.47 -3.42
C ARG A 164 -18.70 68.44 -2.38
N ARG A 165 -17.87 69.12 -1.58
CA ARG A 165 -18.31 70.23 -0.71
C ARG A 165 -17.34 71.43 -0.71
N ALA A 166 -16.88 71.79 -1.90
CA ALA A 166 -16.20 73.07 -2.18
C ALA A 166 -17.04 74.00 -3.08
N ILE A 167 -18.37 73.76 -3.13
CA ILE A 167 -19.33 74.62 -3.80
C ILE A 167 -20.60 74.63 -2.92
N GLU A 168 -20.52 75.37 -1.82
CA GLU A 168 -21.60 76.12 -1.15
C GLU A 168 -21.00 76.90 0.02
#